data_AF-A0A1I7L3J1-F1
#
_entry.id   AF-A0A1I7L3J1-F1
#
_cell.length_a   1.000
_cell.length_b   1.000
_cell.length_c   1.000
_cell.angle_alpha   90.00
_cell.angle_beta   90.00
_cell.angle_gamma   90.00
#
_symmetry.space_group_name_H-M   'P 1'
#
loop_
_entity.id
_entity.type
_entity.pdbx_description
1 polymer ?
#
loop_
_entity_poly.entity_id
_entity_poly.type
_entity_poly.pdbx_seq_one_letter_code
_entity_poly.pdbx_strand_id
1 'polypeptide(L)'
;MSSIDELNDRIQALKERRDELYDKIRELEDAYDYIAQRKANIENNVYKPACTYDMTRNGEWLGERERDGEDYRNEMNMRTSEGLNETAQLLEDILQLIENIKEEIRQIEEEIDSLRAERDSLIEASQPAQGEWSYVKI
;
A
#
# COMPACT_ATOMS: atom_id res chain seq x y z
N MET A 1 -9.38 -13.97 34.05
CA MET A 1 -10.58 -13.28 33.52
C MET A 1 -10.11 -11.88 33.23
N SER A 2 -10.07 -11.48 31.96
CA SER A 2 -9.77 -10.09 31.62
C SER A 2 -10.89 -9.19 32.13
N SER A 3 -10.54 -8.03 32.66
CA SER A 3 -11.55 -7.04 33.06
C SER A 3 -12.21 -6.41 31.83
N ILE A 4 -13.45 -5.95 31.97
CA ILE A 4 -14.15 -5.18 30.92
C ILE A 4 -13.31 -3.95 30.51
N ASP A 5 -12.61 -3.34 31.45
CA ASP A 5 -11.72 -2.20 31.20
C ASP A 5 -10.51 -2.61 30.35
N GLU A 6 -9.89 -3.76 30.63
CA GLU A 6 -8.76 -4.29 29.84
C GLU A 6 -9.18 -4.61 28.39
N LEU A 7 -10.40 -5.13 28.20
CA LEU A 7 -10.96 -5.37 26.86
C LEU A 7 -11.22 -4.05 26.11
N ASN A 8 -11.74 -3.03 26.80
CA ASN A 8 -11.98 -1.72 26.20
C ASN A 8 -10.66 -1.03 25.81
N ASP A 9 -9.64 -1.07 26.66
CA ASP A 9 -8.31 -0.53 26.37
C ASP A 9 -7.69 -1.24 25.17
N ARG A 10 -7.82 -2.57 25.09
CA ARG A 10 -7.34 -3.35 23.94
C ARG A 10 -8.07 -3.00 22.65
N ILE A 11 -9.40 -2.92 22.68
CA ILE A 11 -10.21 -2.49 21.53
C ILE A 11 -9.79 -1.10 21.05
N GLN A 12 -9.52 -0.18 21.99
CA GLN A 12 -9.10 1.18 21.66
C GLN A 12 -7.71 1.20 20.99
N ALA A 13 -6.74 0.47 21.55
CA ALA A 13 -5.41 0.35 20.96
C ALA A 13 -5.45 -0.26 19.55
N LEU A 14 -6.32 -1.26 19.31
CA LEU A 14 -6.50 -1.85 17.98
C LEU A 14 -7.13 -0.88 16.98
N LYS A 15 -8.08 -0.04 17.41
CA LYS A 15 -8.65 1.01 16.55
C LYS A 15 -7.61 2.03 16.15
N GLU A 16 -6.80 2.49 17.11
CA GLU A 16 -5.71 3.43 16.84
C GLU A 16 -4.72 2.83 15.84
N ARG A 17 -4.33 1.57 16.05
CA ARG A 17 -3.47 0.85 15.11
C ARG A 17 -4.07 0.74 13.71
N ARG A 18 -5.36 0.42 13.60
CA ARG A 18 -6.06 0.36 12.32
C ARG A 18 -6.04 1.70 11.61
N ASP A 19 -6.29 2.78 12.34
CA ASP A 19 -6.30 4.13 11.77
C ASP A 19 -4.89 4.54 11.28
N GLU A 20 -3.83 4.19 12.02
CA GLU A 20 -2.43 4.35 11.55
C GLU A 20 -2.15 3.59 10.24
N LEU A 21 -2.72 2.38 10.08
CA LEU A 21 -2.53 1.59 8.87
C LEU A 21 -3.26 2.21 7.68
N TYR A 22 -4.43 2.82 7.87
CA TYR A 22 -5.11 3.58 6.82
C TYR A 22 -4.30 4.81 6.39
N ASP A 23 -3.69 5.52 7.32
CA ASP A 23 -2.80 6.65 7.00
C ASP A 23 -1.60 6.18 6.17
N LYS A 24 -1.00 5.03 6.51
CA LYS A 24 0.09 4.43 5.71
C LYS A 24 -0.35 4.02 4.30
N ILE A 25 -1.55 3.48 4.15
CA ILE A 25 -2.09 3.17 2.81
C ILE A 25 -2.15 4.46 1.99
N ARG A 26 -2.70 5.55 2.54
CA ARG A 26 -2.77 6.84 1.84
C ARG A 26 -1.39 7.33 1.43
N GLU A 27 -0.38 7.28 2.32
CA GLU A 27 0.99 7.68 1.98
C GLU A 27 1.57 6.86 0.82
N LEU A 28 1.32 5.55 0.80
CA LEU A 28 1.76 4.65 -0.26
C LEU A 28 1.03 4.91 -1.59
N GLU A 29 -0.27 5.18 -1.56
CA GLU A 29 -1.06 5.55 -2.74
C GLU A 29 -0.56 6.87 -3.35
N ASP A 30 -0.33 7.90 -2.52
CA ASP A 30 0.22 9.19 -2.97
C ASP A 30 1.62 9.01 -3.60
N ALA A 31 2.47 8.19 -2.97
CA ALA A 31 3.79 7.88 -3.50
C ALA A 31 3.73 7.11 -4.82
N TYR A 32 2.82 6.13 -4.93
CA TYR A 32 2.58 5.37 -6.14
C TYR A 32 2.19 6.29 -7.30
N ASP A 33 1.20 7.16 -7.10
CA ASP A 33 0.72 8.09 -8.12
C ASP A 33 1.81 9.04 -8.60
N TYR A 34 2.60 9.58 -7.66
CA TYR A 34 3.72 10.45 -7.98
C TYR A 34 4.78 9.74 -8.83
N ILE A 35 5.18 8.53 -8.45
CA ILE A 35 6.20 7.74 -9.17
C ILE A 35 5.67 7.29 -10.53
N ALA A 36 4.42 6.81 -10.60
CA ALA A 36 3.79 6.36 -11.84
C ALA A 36 3.70 7.50 -12.86
N GLN A 37 3.31 8.70 -12.42
CA GLN A 37 3.29 9.88 -13.28
C GLN A 37 4.68 10.25 -13.78
N ARG A 38 5.71 10.22 -12.91
CA ARG A 38 7.09 10.49 -13.30
C ARG A 38 7.64 9.46 -14.28
N LYS A 39 7.39 8.17 -14.06
CA LYS A 39 7.75 7.08 -14.97
C LYS A 39 7.13 7.31 -16.34
N ALA A 40 5.82 7.57 -16.40
CA ALA A 40 5.12 7.83 -17.66
C ALA A 40 5.68 9.05 -18.41
N ASN A 41 6.05 10.11 -17.68
CA ASN A 41 6.68 11.29 -18.28
C ASN A 41 8.06 10.98 -18.87
N ILE A 42 8.91 10.23 -18.18
CA ILE A 42 10.23 9.83 -18.69
C ILE A 42 10.05 8.91 -19.90
N GLU A 43 9.16 7.93 -19.81
CA GLU A 43 8.93 6.95 -20.87
C GLU A 43 8.43 7.62 -22.16
N ASN A 44 7.46 8.53 -22.06
CA ASN A 44 6.79 9.13 -23.22
C ASN A 44 7.49 10.38 -23.76
N ASN A 45 8.12 11.19 -22.91
CA ASN A 45 8.73 12.46 -23.33
C ASN A 45 10.24 12.38 -23.55
N VAL A 46 10.91 11.34 -23.05
CA VAL A 46 12.37 11.20 -23.15
C VAL A 46 12.74 9.91 -23.88
N TYR A 47 12.37 8.75 -23.31
CA TYR A 47 12.84 7.45 -23.79
C TYR A 47 12.31 7.13 -25.19
N LYS A 48 10.98 7.15 -25.39
CA LYS A 48 10.38 6.85 -26.71
C LYS A 48 10.90 7.80 -27.81
N PRO A 49 10.93 9.14 -27.62
CA PRO A 49 11.53 10.05 -28.59
C PRO A 49 12.99 9.74 -28.90
N ALA A 50 13.81 9.47 -27.88
CA ALA A 50 15.23 9.15 -28.05
C ALA A 50 15.44 7.85 -28.86
N CYS A 51 14.62 6.83 -28.64
CA CYS A 51 14.65 5.58 -29.41
C CYS A 51 14.21 5.76 -30.88
N THR A 52 13.33 6.72 -31.16
CA THR A 52 12.81 6.97 -32.52
C THR A 52 13.67 7.92 -33.35
N TYR A 53 14.59 8.65 -32.74
CA TYR A 53 15.49 9.55 -33.45
C TYR A 53 16.42 8.74 -34.36
N ASP A 54 16.68 9.20 -35.58
CA ASP A 54 17.58 8.54 -36.52
C ASP A 54 18.84 9.40 -36.68
N MET A 55 19.97 8.91 -36.19
CA MET A 55 21.26 9.61 -36.26
C MET A 55 21.97 9.42 -37.60
N THR A 56 21.47 8.54 -38.47
CA THR A 56 22.13 8.15 -39.73
C THR A 56 21.81 9.05 -40.93
N ARG A 57 21.01 10.12 -40.71
CA ARG A 57 20.40 10.91 -41.80
C ARG A 57 21.19 12.13 -42.29
N ASN A 58 22.40 12.39 -41.78
CA ASN A 58 23.22 13.53 -42.24
C ASN A 58 24.38 13.03 -43.12
N GLY A 59 24.36 13.42 -44.40
CA GLY A 59 25.16 12.82 -45.48
C GLY A 59 26.68 12.87 -45.34
N GLU A 60 27.34 11.97 -46.09
CA GLU A 60 28.78 11.76 -46.41
C GLU A 60 29.86 11.98 -45.32
N TRP A 61 29.53 12.49 -44.13
CA TRP A 61 30.51 12.92 -43.15
C TRP A 61 30.65 11.91 -41.98
N LEU A 62 31.73 11.14 -42.06
CA LEU A 62 32.45 10.54 -40.91
C LEU A 62 31.80 9.35 -40.21
N GLY A 63 31.65 8.21 -40.91
CA GLY A 63 31.06 6.96 -40.39
C GLY A 63 31.73 6.27 -39.18
N GLU A 64 32.78 6.84 -38.56
CA GLU A 64 33.23 6.43 -37.20
C GLU A 64 32.49 7.21 -36.11
N ARG A 65 32.33 8.54 -36.25
CA ARG A 65 31.62 9.37 -35.26
C ARG A 65 30.13 9.08 -35.20
N GLU A 66 29.54 8.74 -36.35
CA GLU A 66 28.15 8.30 -36.43
C GLU A 66 27.93 7.00 -35.65
N ARG A 67 28.90 6.07 -35.76
CA ARG A 67 28.88 4.77 -35.10
C ARG A 67 29.06 4.91 -33.59
N ASP A 68 30.04 5.72 -33.17
CA ASP A 68 30.25 6.03 -31.75
C ASP A 68 29.00 6.70 -31.15
N GLY A 69 28.37 7.62 -31.88
CA GLY A 69 27.14 8.28 -31.46
C GLY A 69 25.99 7.27 -31.28
N GLU A 70 25.82 6.36 -32.24
CA GLU A 70 24.84 5.28 -32.20
C GLU A 70 25.08 4.34 -31.01
N ASP A 71 26.32 3.94 -30.76
CA ASP A 71 26.69 3.10 -29.63
C ASP A 71 26.37 3.80 -28.28
N TYR A 72 26.73 5.07 -28.13
CA TYR A 72 26.38 5.84 -26.93
C TYR A 72 24.87 5.98 -26.73
N ARG A 73 24.11 6.18 -27.81
CA ARG A 73 22.64 6.22 -27.72
C ARG A 73 22.08 4.88 -27.28
N ASN A 74 22.57 3.78 -27.84
CA ASN A 74 22.12 2.44 -27.48
C ASN A 74 22.42 2.14 -26.01
N GLU A 75 23.58 2.54 -25.49
CA GLU A 75 23.92 2.43 -24.07
C GLU A 75 22.99 3.27 -23.19
N MET A 76 22.72 4.53 -23.57
CA MET A 76 21.79 5.41 -22.84
C MET A 76 20.36 4.85 -22.82
N ASN A 77 19.88 4.34 -23.97
CA ASN A 77 18.56 3.74 -24.09
C ASN A 77 18.45 2.47 -23.24
N MET A 78 19.48 1.61 -23.26
CA MET A 78 19.54 0.41 -22.44
C MET A 78 19.40 0.74 -20.95
N ARG A 79 20.25 1.65 -20.43
CA ARG A 79 20.20 2.08 -19.02
C ARG A 79 18.87 2.73 -18.65
N THR A 80 18.30 3.54 -19.55
CA THR A 80 17.00 4.17 -19.31
C THR A 80 15.89 3.12 -19.26
N SER A 81 15.94 2.11 -20.14
CA SER A 81 14.99 1.01 -20.13
C SER A 81 15.09 0.15 -18.86
N GLU A 82 16.31 -0.12 -18.40
CA GLU A 82 16.54 -0.84 -17.13
C GLU A 82 15.93 -0.08 -15.95
N GLY A 83 16.22 1.22 -15.82
CA GLY A 83 15.64 2.04 -14.75
C GLY A 83 14.11 2.14 -14.82
N LEU A 84 13.52 2.20 -16.02
CA LEU A 84 12.07 2.18 -16.20
C LEU A 84 11.45 0.85 -15.78
N ASN A 85 12.13 -0.27 -16.01
CA ASN A 85 11.71 -1.60 -15.58
C ASN A 85 11.82 -1.76 -14.06
N GLU A 86 12.94 -1.36 -13.46
CA GLU A 86 13.10 -1.35 -12.00
C GLU A 86 12.03 -0.49 -11.31
N THR A 87 11.72 0.66 -11.90
CA THR A 87 10.64 1.52 -11.41
C THR A 87 9.27 0.85 -11.55
N ALA A 88 9.04 0.07 -12.61
CA ALA A 88 7.80 -0.70 -12.76
C ALA A 88 7.67 -1.76 -11.66
N GLN A 89 8.76 -2.48 -11.35
CA GLN A 89 8.79 -3.45 -10.26
C GLN A 89 8.51 -2.79 -8.90
N LEU A 90 9.12 -1.64 -8.63
CA LEU A 90 8.85 -0.88 -7.40
C LEU A 90 7.36 -0.51 -7.26
N LEU A 91 6.71 -0.11 -8.36
CA LEU A 91 5.27 0.21 -8.35
C LEU A 91 4.43 -1.03 -8.04
N GLU A 92 4.79 -2.20 -8.59
CA GLU A 92 4.13 -3.47 -8.25
C GLU A 92 4.34 -3.84 -6.77
N ASP A 93 5.55 -3.66 -6.25
CA ASP A 93 5.87 -3.94 -4.86
C ASP A 93 5.07 -3.04 -3.89
N ILE A 94 4.86 -1.77 -4.26
CA ILE A 94 4.00 -0.84 -3.49
C ILE A 94 2.55 -1.34 -3.46
N LEU A 95 2.00 -1.79 -4.60
CA LEU A 95 0.64 -2.33 -4.65
C LEU A 95 0.51 -3.59 -3.79
N GLN A 96 1.50 -4.48 -3.84
CA GLN A 96 1.51 -5.68 -3.01
C GLN A 96 1.58 -5.33 -1.51
N LEU A 97 2.36 -4.31 -1.13
CA LEU A 97 2.44 -3.84 0.25
C LEU A 97 1.10 -3.27 0.72
N ILE A 98 0.40 -2.49 -0.13
CA ILE A 98 -0.94 -1.97 0.18
C ILE A 98 -1.91 -3.11 0.44
N GLU A 99 -1.92 -4.16 -0.39
CA GLU A 99 -2.79 -5.32 -0.19
C GLU A 99 -2.46 -6.07 1.11
N ASN A 100 -1.19 -6.21 1.46
CA ASN A 100 -0.79 -6.80 2.74
C ASN A 100 -1.29 -5.98 3.94
N ILE A 101 -1.24 -4.65 3.85
CA ILE A 101 -1.74 -3.77 4.93
C ILE A 101 -3.27 -3.86 5.03
N LYS A 102 -4.00 -3.94 3.91
CA LYS A 102 -5.46 -4.14 3.92
C LYS A 102 -5.84 -5.45 4.59
N GLU A 103 -5.06 -6.50 4.38
CA GLU A 103 -5.27 -7.79 5.06
C GLU A 103 -4.98 -7.69 6.58
N GLU A 104 -3.93 -6.97 7.00
CA GLU A 104 -3.68 -6.67 8.43
C GLU A 104 -4.85 -5.91 9.06
N ILE A 105 -5.40 -4.91 8.35
CA ILE A 105 -6.59 -4.16 8.79
C ILE A 105 -7.78 -5.10 8.99
N ARG A 106 -8.05 -6.01 8.04
CA ARG A 106 -9.14 -6.97 8.14
C ARG A 106 -9.02 -7.85 9.38
N GLN A 107 -7.81 -8.34 9.67
CA GLN A 107 -7.55 -9.16 10.86
C GLN A 107 -7.76 -8.36 12.15
N ILE A 108 -7.36 -7.08 12.18
CA ILE A 108 -7.61 -6.19 13.32
C ILE A 108 -9.12 -5.96 13.53
N GLU A 109 -9.90 -5.80 12.45
CA GLU A 109 -11.34 -5.63 12.54
C GLU A 109 -12.03 -6.89 13.08
N GLU A 110 -11.61 -8.08 12.62
CA GLU A 110 -12.07 -9.36 13.15
C GLU A 110 -11.72 -9.52 14.65
N GLU A 111 -10.51 -9.11 15.07
CA GLU A 111 -10.10 -9.13 16.49
C GLU A 111 -10.96 -8.17 17.33
N ILE A 112 -11.22 -6.95 16.84
CA ILE A 112 -12.07 -5.98 17.52
C ILE A 112 -13.49 -6.54 17.72
N ASP A 113 -14.07 -7.16 16.70
CA ASP A 113 -15.41 -7.71 16.79
C ASP A 113 -15.47 -8.89 17.77
N SER A 114 -14.45 -9.74 17.78
CA SER A 114 -14.34 -10.83 18.77
C SER A 114 -14.24 -10.29 20.20
N LEU A 115 -13.42 -9.26 20.43
CA LEU A 115 -13.26 -8.66 21.76
C LEU A 115 -14.54 -7.93 22.23
N ARG A 116 -15.30 -7.33 21.31
CA ARG A 116 -16.60 -6.73 21.62
C ARG A 116 -17.61 -7.79 22.05
N ALA A 117 -17.66 -8.92 21.34
CA ALA A 117 -18.55 -10.02 21.70
C ALA A 117 -18.18 -10.61 23.09
N GLU A 118 -16.90 -10.76 23.39
CA GLU A 118 -16.44 -11.20 24.71
C GLU A 118 -16.85 -10.20 25.81
N ARG A 119 -16.62 -8.90 25.58
CA ARG A 119 -17.02 -7.84 26.51
C ARG A 119 -18.52 -7.86 26.77
N ASP A 120 -19.34 -7.96 25.72
CA ASP A 120 -20.80 -7.94 25.85
C ASP A 120 -21.31 -9.17 26.61
N SER A 121 -20.71 -10.34 26.38
CA SER A 121 -20.99 -11.56 27.16
C SER A 121 -20.65 -11.40 28.65
N LEU A 122 -19.53 -10.75 28.98
CA LEU A 122 -19.16 -10.45 30.37
C LEU A 122 -20.13 -9.46 31.03
N ILE A 123 -20.59 -8.45 30.28
CA ILE A 123 -21.59 -7.49 30.75
C ILE A 123 -22.91 -8.21 31.05
N GLU A 124 -23.40 -9.06 30.15
CA GLU A 124 -24.62 -9.85 30.35
C GLU A 124 -24.51 -10.79 31.55
N ALA A 125 -23.37 -11.49 31.71
CA ALA A 125 -23.13 -12.37 32.85
C ALA A 125 -23.05 -11.62 34.19
N SER A 126 -22.74 -10.32 34.18
CA SER A 126 -22.68 -9.47 35.37
C SER A 126 -24.03 -8.87 35.78
N GLN A 127 -25.07 -8.98 34.95
CA GLN A 127 -26.43 -8.55 35.29
C GLN A 127 -27.15 -9.63 36.12
N PRO A 128 -27.63 -9.35 37.34
CA PRO A 128 -28.38 -10.33 38.11
C PRO A 128 -29.74 -10.61 37.43
N ALA A 129 -30.16 -11.88 37.43
CA ALA A 129 -31.51 -12.28 37.02
C ALA A 129 -32.55 -11.50 37.83
N GLN A 130 -33.10 -10.42 37.25
CA GLN A 130 -34.26 -9.75 37.82
C GLN A 130 -35.46 -10.67 37.61
N GLY A 131 -35.77 -11.52 38.60
CA GLY A 131 -36.89 -12.44 38.43
C GLY A 131 -37.29 -13.40 39.55
N GLU A 132 -36.83 -13.26 40.80
CA GLU A 132 -37.41 -14.05 41.91
C GLU A 132 -37.55 -13.23 43.18
N TRP A 133 -38.56 -12.35 43.27
CA TRP A 133 -39.07 -11.93 44.58
C TRP A 133 -40.59 -11.66 44.58
N SER A 134 -41.24 -12.37 45.51
CA SER A 134 -42.61 -12.23 46.06
C SER A 134 -43.76 -12.82 45.22
N TYR A 135 -44.64 -13.66 45.76
CA TYR A 135 -45.29 -13.54 47.06
C TYR A 135 -45.43 -14.86 47.83
N VAL A 136 -44.88 -14.89 49.06
CA VAL A 136 -45.45 -15.69 50.15
C VAL A 136 -46.67 -14.92 50.67
N LYS A 137 -47.87 -15.50 50.53
CA LYS A 137 -49.05 -15.07 51.29
C LYS A 137 -49.35 -16.12 52.36
N ILE A 138 -49.44 -15.61 53.59
CA ILE A 138 -49.84 -16.26 54.85
C ILE A 138 -51.25 -16.85 54.71
#